data_AF-A0A4Z0LCL8-F1
#
_entry.id   AF-A0A4Z0LCL8-F1
#
_cell.length_a   1.000
_cell.length_b   1.000
_cell.length_c   1.000
_cell.angle_alpha   90.00
_cell.angle_beta   90.00
_cell.angle_gamma   90.00
#
_symmetry.space_group_name_H-M   'P 1'
#
loop_
_entity.id
_entity.type
_entity.pdbx_description
1 polymer ?
#
loop_
_entity_poly.entity_id
_entity_poly.type
_entity_poly.pdbx_seq_one_letter_code
_entity_poly.pdbx_strand_id
1 'polypeptide(L)'
;MKRLRILTFCSLILAAVIFFTKKRNPTTIAQGNGLVIQKKWLQINKNPQTPLKSIRPADQTFLTFPEWYLVFSPEEQADYFKRKTSTGFPFMSHTRQIWEGYYIVNEQIKYNFPTNTGYHFMIGVIGTSASLEYSMKAWYETIIGRLTDTDQVVTDEDRFNAKYAKDYVDFIKDRPWYEFDFKSQLVSFWSEPSFLGNHFFRKMERKYLLTSELMVKFAYGKLIGLGTETVYDQALPTTEVLVSSVPVAVPGLQIITKYTDKSALISLPRYDKFNPAIVDLARNGFIFKEIAGNNSAILLTILVSPDEKTTIKNAQIVFKQPFASNPKMERIALAVPVKELNTLLLQLDADKIKIEHIFDF
;
A
#
# COMPACT_ATOMS: atom_id res chain seq x y z
N MET A 1 -5.83 15.70 48.13
CA MET A 1 -5.55 16.24 46.78
C MET A 1 -4.08 16.20 46.35
N LYS A 2 -3.10 16.70 47.13
CA LYS A 2 -1.66 16.66 46.74
C LYS A 2 -1.12 15.25 46.48
N ARG A 3 -1.44 14.28 47.35
CA ARG A 3 -1.03 12.87 47.19
C ARG A 3 -1.57 12.24 45.89
N LEU A 4 -2.80 12.58 45.50
CA LEU A 4 -3.42 12.10 44.25
C LEU A 4 -2.69 12.66 43.02
N ARG A 5 -2.36 13.96 43.01
CA ARG A 5 -1.60 14.60 41.93
C ARG A 5 -0.19 14.02 41.77
N ILE A 6 0.49 13.75 42.88
CA ILE A 6 1.82 13.10 42.88
C ILE A 6 1.71 11.69 42.28
N LEU A 7 0.71 10.90 42.71
CA LEU A 7 0.48 9.56 42.17
C LEU A 7 0.15 9.58 40.67
N THR A 8 -0.68 10.52 40.21
CA THR A 8 -0.97 10.70 38.79
C THR A 8 0.28 11.04 38.00
N PHE A 9 1.11 11.96 38.51
CA PHE A 9 2.36 12.34 37.86
C PHE A 9 3.37 11.18 37.80
N CYS A 10 3.55 10.45 38.90
CA CYS A 10 4.38 9.25 38.92
C CYS A 10 3.86 8.17 37.95
N SER A 11 2.54 8.00 37.84
CA SER A 11 1.93 7.04 36.91
C SER A 11 2.13 7.45 35.45
N LEU A 12 2.02 8.75 35.13
CA LEU A 12 2.30 9.27 33.80
C LEU A 12 3.77 9.10 33.40
N ILE A 13 4.71 9.38 34.32
CA ILE A 13 6.14 9.16 34.09
C ILE A 13 6.42 7.68 33.89
N LEU A 14 5.88 6.80 34.75
CA LEU A 14 6.08 5.36 34.62
C LEU A 14 5.51 4.83 33.30
N ALA A 15 4.32 5.29 32.91
CA ALA A 15 3.72 4.95 31.62
C ALA A 15 4.58 5.43 30.43
N ALA A 16 5.10 6.66 30.50
CA ALA A 16 6.01 7.18 29.47
C ALA A 16 7.31 6.36 29.42
N VAL A 17 7.95 6.09 30.56
CA VAL A 17 9.18 5.27 30.63
C VAL A 17 8.93 3.89 30.05
N ILE A 18 7.86 3.20 30.44
CA ILE A 18 7.52 1.88 29.88
C ILE A 18 7.27 2.00 28.37
N PHE A 19 6.54 3.02 27.92
CA PHE A 19 6.24 3.20 26.49
C PHE A 19 7.49 3.42 25.63
N PHE A 20 8.46 4.21 26.12
CA PHE A 20 9.70 4.54 25.42
C PHE A 20 10.80 3.49 25.59
N THR A 21 10.85 2.75 26.70
CA THR A 21 11.87 1.72 26.97
C THR A 21 11.45 0.33 26.52
N LYS A 22 10.17 0.07 26.27
CA LYS A 22 9.70 -1.21 25.75
C LYS A 22 10.31 -1.45 24.37
N LYS A 23 11.28 -2.37 24.30
CA LYS A 23 11.83 -2.91 23.05
C LYS A 23 10.67 -3.47 22.23
N ARG A 24 10.37 -2.83 21.10
CA ARG A 24 9.34 -3.28 20.16
C ARG A 24 10.00 -4.09 19.08
N ASN A 25 9.46 -5.27 18.80
CA ASN A 25 9.91 -6.06 17.66
C ASN A 25 9.58 -5.29 16.37
N PRO A 26 10.46 -5.37 15.36
CA PRO A 26 10.16 -4.80 14.05
C PRO A 26 8.88 -5.45 13.49
N THR A 27 8.07 -4.64 12.82
CA THR A 27 6.85 -5.07 12.13
C THR A 27 7.09 -5.40 10.66
N THR A 28 8.26 -5.01 10.15
CA THR A 28 8.81 -5.35 8.84
C THR A 28 10.24 -5.86 9.04
N ILE A 29 10.51 -7.07 8.58
CA ILE A 29 11.74 -7.81 8.83
C ILE A 29 12.53 -7.88 7.52
N ALA A 30 13.64 -7.16 7.44
CA ALA A 30 14.54 -7.24 6.30
C ALA A 30 15.15 -8.65 6.17
N GLN A 31 15.36 -9.12 4.93
CA GLN A 31 15.99 -10.42 4.69
C GLN A 31 17.46 -10.47 5.14
N GLY A 32 18.12 -9.31 5.20
CA GLY A 32 19.51 -9.16 5.60
C GLY A 32 19.84 -7.72 5.95
N ASN A 33 21.06 -7.47 6.39
CA ASN A 33 21.53 -6.13 6.75
C ASN A 33 21.92 -5.34 5.50
N GLY A 34 21.38 -4.12 5.34
CA GLY A 34 21.71 -3.23 4.23
C GLY A 34 21.25 -3.77 2.88
N LEU A 35 22.14 -3.71 1.88
CA LEU A 35 21.86 -4.14 0.52
C LEU A 35 21.81 -5.67 0.42
N VAL A 36 20.63 -6.22 0.13
CA VAL A 36 20.43 -7.65 -0.17
C VAL A 36 20.32 -7.91 -1.68
N ILE A 37 19.84 -6.92 -2.44
CA ILE A 37 19.68 -7.03 -3.88
C ILE A 37 21.05 -7.05 -4.57
N GLN A 38 21.25 -7.96 -5.50
CA GLN A 38 22.48 -8.02 -6.29
C GLN A 38 22.70 -6.69 -7.03
N LYS A 39 23.85 -6.05 -6.81
CA LYS A 39 24.21 -4.77 -7.45
C LYS A 39 24.07 -4.78 -8.98
N LYS A 40 24.32 -5.92 -9.63
CA LYS A 40 24.14 -6.06 -11.09
C LYS A 40 22.69 -5.92 -11.56
N TRP A 41 21.71 -6.06 -10.65
CA TRP A 41 20.30 -5.83 -10.93
C TRP A 41 19.89 -4.37 -10.70
N LEU A 42 20.73 -3.55 -10.06
CA LEU A 42 20.44 -2.16 -9.75
C LEU A 42 21.23 -1.23 -10.68
N GLN A 43 20.93 -1.30 -11.98
CA GLN A 43 21.61 -0.52 -13.00
C GLN A 43 20.61 0.32 -13.80
N ILE A 44 21.00 1.54 -14.13
CA ILE A 44 20.23 2.40 -15.03
C ILE A 44 20.38 1.87 -16.46
N ASN A 45 19.26 1.70 -17.15
CA ASN A 45 19.28 1.35 -18.58
C ASN A 45 19.84 2.53 -19.38
N LYS A 46 21.01 2.35 -20.00
CA LYS A 46 21.69 3.40 -20.77
C LYS A 46 21.11 3.63 -22.17
N ASN A 47 20.43 2.62 -22.72
CA ASN A 47 19.90 2.65 -24.08
C ASN A 47 18.46 2.11 -24.11
N PRO A 48 17.51 2.76 -23.43
CA PRO A 48 16.11 2.34 -23.45
C PRO A 48 15.50 2.49 -24.84
N GLN A 49 14.74 1.50 -25.28
CA GLN A 49 13.93 1.60 -26.50
C GLN A 49 12.58 2.29 -26.24
N THR A 50 12.18 2.33 -24.96
CA THR A 50 11.00 3.06 -24.49
C THR A 50 11.14 4.57 -24.76
N PRO A 51 10.11 5.26 -25.31
CA PRO A 51 10.16 6.69 -25.58
C PRO A 51 10.47 7.52 -24.34
N LEU A 52 11.23 8.61 -24.48
CA LEU A 52 11.69 9.45 -23.36
C LEU A 52 10.57 9.87 -22.38
N LYS A 53 9.39 10.22 -22.91
CA LYS A 53 8.22 10.63 -22.10
C LYS A 53 7.61 9.51 -21.24
N SER A 54 7.95 8.26 -21.53
CA SER A 54 7.45 7.05 -20.87
C SER A 54 8.51 6.38 -19.98
N ILE A 55 9.72 6.95 -19.93
CA ILE A 55 10.78 6.43 -19.06
C ILE A 55 10.56 6.94 -17.64
N ARG A 56 10.70 6.05 -16.67
CA ARG A 56 10.67 6.38 -15.24
C ARG A 56 11.99 6.06 -14.55
N PRO A 57 12.39 6.82 -13.52
CA PRO A 57 13.54 6.48 -12.69
C PRO A 57 13.47 5.04 -12.15
N ALA A 58 14.58 4.30 -12.26
CA ALA A 58 14.67 2.89 -11.86
C ALA A 58 14.44 2.64 -10.36
N ASP A 59 14.66 3.65 -9.52
CA ASP A 59 14.43 3.57 -8.08
C ASP A 59 12.95 3.63 -7.69
N GLN A 60 12.09 4.14 -8.58
CA GLN A 60 10.66 4.33 -8.31
C GLN A 60 9.97 3.01 -7.96
N THR A 61 10.27 1.90 -8.64
CA THR A 61 9.69 0.59 -8.30
C THR A 61 9.81 0.23 -6.80
N PHE A 62 10.90 0.66 -6.15
CA PHE A 62 11.12 0.46 -4.72
C PHE A 62 10.41 1.52 -3.87
N LEU A 63 10.48 2.79 -4.29
CA LEU A 63 9.86 3.91 -3.59
C LEU A 63 8.33 3.93 -3.69
N THR A 64 7.75 3.28 -4.69
CA THR A 64 6.30 3.14 -4.85
C THR A 64 5.70 2.19 -3.82
N PHE A 65 6.48 1.32 -3.17
CA PHE A 65 6.01 0.47 -2.07
C PHE A 65 5.37 1.26 -0.91
N PRO A 66 6.06 2.21 -0.24
CA PRO A 66 5.46 2.97 0.86
C PRO A 66 4.28 3.84 0.44
N GLU A 67 4.20 4.27 -0.83
CA GLU A 67 3.01 4.93 -1.36
C GLU A 67 1.81 3.97 -1.43
N TRP A 68 2.00 2.80 -2.04
CA TRP A 68 0.96 1.76 -2.13
C TRP A 68 0.61 1.10 -0.81
N TYR A 69 1.48 1.19 0.19
CA TYR A 69 1.12 0.80 1.54
C TYR A 69 -0.08 1.61 2.07
N LEU A 70 -0.30 2.83 1.57
CA LEU A 70 -1.50 3.62 1.86
C LEU A 70 -2.75 3.12 1.14
N VAL A 71 -2.64 2.12 0.27
CA VAL A 71 -3.75 1.34 -0.29
C VAL A 71 -3.89 0.00 0.45
N PHE A 72 -2.78 -0.70 0.69
CA PHE A 72 -2.77 -1.99 1.39
C PHE A 72 -3.28 -1.88 2.84
N SER A 73 -2.89 -0.81 3.54
CA SER A 73 -3.28 -0.60 4.93
C SER A 73 -4.77 -0.33 5.11
N PRO A 74 -5.42 0.53 4.28
CA PRO A 74 -6.89 0.57 4.22
C PRO A 74 -7.55 -0.73 3.78
N GLU A 75 -6.95 -1.51 2.88
CA GLU A 75 -7.48 -2.82 2.50
C GLU A 75 -7.53 -3.78 3.69
N GLU A 76 -6.47 -3.82 4.51
CA GLU A 76 -6.45 -4.56 5.77
C GLU A 76 -7.51 -4.06 6.77
N GLN A 77 -7.77 -2.75 6.83
CA GLN A 77 -8.88 -2.19 7.63
C GLN A 77 -10.23 -2.70 7.13
N ALA A 78 -10.48 -2.59 5.82
CA ALA A 78 -11.75 -3.03 5.23
C ALA A 78 -12.00 -4.52 5.46
N ASP A 79 -10.96 -5.36 5.38
CA ASP A 79 -11.06 -6.79 5.67
C ASP A 79 -11.28 -7.09 7.16
N TYR A 80 -10.62 -6.35 8.05
CA TYR A 80 -10.80 -6.49 9.49
C TYR A 80 -12.21 -6.04 9.93
N PHE A 81 -12.69 -4.91 9.40
CA PHE A 81 -13.98 -4.31 9.77
C PHE A 81 -15.19 -5.12 9.33
N LYS A 82 -15.03 -6.13 8.45
CA LYS A 82 -16.10 -7.08 8.13
C LYS A 82 -16.53 -7.92 9.34
N ARG A 83 -15.63 -8.15 10.29
CA ARG A 83 -15.81 -9.13 11.39
C ARG A 83 -15.57 -8.54 12.77
N LYS A 84 -14.72 -7.53 12.87
CA LYS A 84 -14.31 -6.89 14.12
C LYS A 84 -14.54 -5.40 14.05
N THR A 85 -14.74 -4.77 15.19
CA THR A 85 -14.85 -3.31 15.26
C THR A 85 -13.48 -2.64 15.02
N SER A 86 -13.46 -1.36 14.63
CA SER A 86 -12.21 -0.61 14.46
C SER A 86 -11.42 -0.43 15.75
N THR A 87 -12.04 -0.65 16.90
CA THR A 87 -11.41 -0.49 18.21
C THR A 87 -10.25 -1.46 18.43
N GLY A 88 -10.34 -2.68 17.89
CA GLY A 88 -9.26 -3.68 17.97
C GLY A 88 -8.19 -3.56 16.87
N PHE A 89 -8.35 -2.65 15.90
CA PHE A 89 -7.46 -2.59 14.75
C PHE A 89 -6.06 -2.03 15.11
N PRO A 90 -4.97 -2.66 14.64
CA PRO A 90 -3.61 -2.33 15.09
C PRO A 90 -2.99 -1.12 14.37
N PHE A 91 -3.65 0.03 14.37
CA PHE A 91 -3.23 1.26 13.67
C PHE A 91 -1.74 1.61 13.83
N MET A 92 -1.20 1.51 15.05
CA MET A 92 0.20 1.83 15.33
C MET A 92 1.20 0.86 14.70
N SER A 93 0.81 -0.39 14.47
CA SER A 93 1.62 -1.35 13.71
C SER A 93 1.71 -0.91 12.25
N HIS A 94 0.60 -0.49 11.65
CA HIS A 94 0.59 0.01 10.27
C HIS A 94 1.45 1.27 10.11
N THR A 95 1.41 2.20 11.06
CA THR A 95 2.32 3.37 11.07
C THR A 95 3.78 2.94 11.03
N ARG A 96 4.16 1.94 11.83
CA ARG A 96 5.54 1.42 11.83
C ARG A 96 5.88 0.72 10.51
N GLN A 97 4.96 -0.05 9.97
CA GLN A 97 5.14 -0.80 8.73
C GLN A 97 5.41 0.10 7.52
N ILE A 98 4.77 1.28 7.44
CA ILE A 98 5.08 2.32 6.43
C ILE A 98 6.57 2.70 6.51
N TRP A 99 7.02 3.13 7.69
CA TRP A 99 8.37 3.69 7.86
C TRP A 99 9.47 2.64 7.82
N GLU A 100 9.25 1.47 8.41
CA GLU A 100 10.19 0.36 8.36
C GLU A 100 10.31 -0.17 6.92
N GLY A 101 9.19 -0.29 6.19
CA GLY A 101 9.19 -0.66 4.79
C GLY A 101 9.95 0.36 3.93
N TYR A 102 9.64 1.66 4.08
CA TYR A 102 10.35 2.75 3.41
C TYR A 102 11.86 2.71 3.69
N TYR A 103 12.26 2.53 4.95
CA TYR A 103 13.68 2.43 5.31
C TYR A 103 14.37 1.27 4.59
N ILE A 104 13.76 0.08 4.60
CA ILE A 104 14.35 -1.12 3.99
C ILE A 104 14.49 -0.96 2.48
N VAL A 105 13.44 -0.49 1.78
CA VAL A 105 13.51 -0.31 0.31
C VAL A 105 14.49 0.78 -0.08
N ASN A 106 14.58 1.86 0.70
CA ASN A 106 15.55 2.94 0.49
C ASN A 106 16.99 2.44 0.62
N GLU A 107 17.30 1.59 1.61
CA GLU A 107 18.63 1.00 1.76
C GLU A 107 19.03 0.09 0.58
N GLN A 108 18.07 -0.46 -0.17
CA GLN A 108 18.38 -1.23 -1.38
C GLN A 108 18.83 -0.36 -2.55
N ILE A 109 18.23 0.83 -2.72
CA ILE A 109 18.48 1.70 -3.87
C ILE A 109 19.61 2.71 -3.61
N LYS A 110 19.92 2.98 -2.34
CA LYS A 110 20.93 3.94 -1.93
C LYS A 110 22.28 3.68 -2.59
N TYR A 111 22.86 4.72 -3.18
CA TYR A 111 24.12 4.70 -3.95
C TYR A 111 24.10 3.90 -5.26
N ASN A 112 23.00 3.23 -5.62
CA ASN A 112 22.88 2.49 -6.88
C ASN A 112 22.11 3.30 -7.95
N PHE A 113 21.24 4.23 -7.53
CA PHE A 113 20.51 5.14 -8.42
C PHE A 113 20.68 6.60 -7.99
N PRO A 114 20.45 7.58 -8.91
CA PRO A 114 20.36 9.00 -8.55
C PRO A 114 19.24 9.21 -7.53
N THR A 115 19.49 10.04 -6.51
CA THR A 115 18.50 10.30 -5.46
C THR A 115 17.28 11.03 -6.01
N ASN A 116 16.11 10.37 -5.96
CA ASN A 116 14.84 10.97 -6.34
C ASN A 116 14.25 11.83 -5.20
N THR A 117 14.83 13.01 -5.00
CA THR A 117 14.49 13.91 -3.88
C THR A 117 13.01 14.28 -3.82
N GLY A 118 12.39 14.51 -4.97
CA GLY A 118 10.95 14.82 -5.07
C GLY A 118 10.08 13.67 -4.56
N TYR A 119 10.40 12.43 -4.95
CA TYR A 119 9.65 11.26 -4.52
C TYR A 119 9.85 10.95 -3.02
N HIS A 120 11.07 11.10 -2.50
CA HIS A 120 11.33 10.99 -1.06
C HIS A 120 10.56 12.04 -0.25
N PHE A 121 10.49 13.28 -0.74
CA PHE A 121 9.70 14.34 -0.11
C PHE A 121 8.21 13.99 -0.11
N MET A 122 7.67 13.53 -1.25
CA MET A 122 6.30 13.07 -1.36
C MET A 122 5.99 11.96 -0.35
N ILE A 123 6.82 10.90 -0.27
CA ILE A 123 6.69 9.82 0.72
C ILE A 123 6.68 10.39 2.14
N GLY A 124 7.57 11.34 2.45
CA GLY A 124 7.63 12.00 3.75
C GLY A 124 6.31 12.69 4.11
N VAL A 125 5.72 13.42 3.17
CA VAL A 125 4.43 14.12 3.36
C VAL A 125 3.29 13.12 3.58
N ILE A 126 3.11 12.16 2.66
CA ILE A 126 1.98 11.21 2.74
C ILE A 126 2.13 10.26 3.94
N GLY A 127 3.35 9.80 4.24
CA GLY A 127 3.64 8.94 5.39
C GLY A 127 3.42 9.65 6.72
N THR A 128 3.79 10.93 6.83
CA THR A 128 3.52 11.74 8.03
C THR A 128 2.02 11.98 8.21
N SER A 129 1.31 12.31 7.13
CA SER A 129 -0.15 12.49 7.15
C SER A 129 -0.87 11.22 7.64
N ALA A 130 -0.53 10.06 7.07
CA ALA A 130 -1.06 8.77 7.51
C ALA A 130 -0.70 8.44 8.97
N SER A 131 0.52 8.76 9.40
CA SER A 131 0.97 8.56 10.78
C SER A 131 0.14 9.38 11.78
N LEU A 132 -0.20 10.63 11.44
CA LEU A 132 -1.06 11.49 12.26
C LEU A 132 -2.47 10.93 12.36
N GLU A 133 -3.08 10.57 11.23
CA GLU A 133 -4.42 9.97 11.19
C GLU A 133 -4.48 8.70 12.06
N TYR A 134 -3.56 7.76 11.84
CA TYR A 134 -3.54 6.48 12.56
C TYR A 134 -3.20 6.67 14.04
N SER A 135 -2.39 7.67 14.39
CA SER A 135 -2.12 7.98 15.78
C SER A 135 -3.36 8.51 16.49
N MET A 136 -4.11 9.41 15.85
CA MET A 136 -5.38 9.91 16.37
C MET A 136 -6.41 8.80 16.52
N LYS A 137 -6.56 7.94 15.50
CA LYS A 137 -7.44 6.77 15.54
C LYS A 137 -7.05 5.82 16.67
N ALA A 138 -5.79 5.43 16.76
CA ALA A 138 -5.33 4.52 17.82
C ALA A 138 -5.57 5.10 19.22
N TRP A 139 -5.30 6.39 19.43
CA TRP A 139 -5.51 7.07 20.71
C TRP A 139 -7.00 7.10 21.07
N TYR A 140 -7.84 7.51 20.13
CA TYR A 140 -9.29 7.57 20.30
C TYR A 140 -9.87 6.18 20.61
N GLU A 141 -9.52 5.17 19.81
CA GLU A 141 -9.99 3.80 19.98
C GLU A 141 -9.53 3.19 21.31
N THR A 142 -8.29 3.49 21.74
CA THR A 142 -7.76 2.96 23.01
C THR A 142 -8.47 3.53 24.23
N ILE A 143 -8.88 4.80 24.19
CA ILE A 143 -9.43 5.52 25.34
C ILE A 143 -10.96 5.54 25.34
N ILE A 144 -11.56 5.95 24.22
CA ILE A 144 -13.00 6.17 24.09
C ILE A 144 -13.66 4.96 23.44
N GLY A 145 -13.14 4.51 22.30
CA GLY A 145 -13.70 3.38 21.56
C GLY A 145 -13.83 2.13 22.43
N ARG A 146 -12.79 1.80 23.21
CA ARG A 146 -12.75 0.67 24.12
C ARG A 146 -13.86 0.66 25.19
N LEU A 147 -14.36 1.82 25.61
CA LEU A 147 -15.41 1.91 26.63
C LEU A 147 -16.78 1.48 26.08
N THR A 148 -16.98 1.59 24.77
CA THR A 148 -18.25 1.30 24.11
C THR A 148 -18.17 0.09 23.17
N ASP A 149 -16.98 -0.49 23.03
CA ASP A 149 -16.70 -1.55 22.07
C ASP A 149 -17.58 -2.78 22.30
N THR A 150 -17.96 -3.41 21.19
CA THR A 150 -18.75 -4.64 21.17
C THR A 150 -17.95 -5.83 20.65
N ASP A 151 -16.68 -5.62 20.27
CA ASP A 151 -15.74 -6.58 19.64
C ASP A 151 -16.22 -7.11 18.27
N GLN A 152 -17.52 -7.25 18.07
CA GLN A 152 -18.17 -7.72 16.85
C GLN A 152 -18.98 -6.60 16.19
N VAL A 153 -19.17 -6.71 14.88
CA VAL A 153 -19.87 -5.71 14.07
C VAL A 153 -21.39 -5.86 14.23
N VAL A 154 -21.92 -5.43 15.37
CA VAL A 154 -23.34 -5.59 15.73
C VAL A 154 -24.18 -4.33 15.50
N THR A 155 -23.56 -3.15 15.50
CA THR A 155 -24.25 -1.87 15.27
C THR A 155 -24.35 -1.54 13.77
N ASP A 156 -25.34 -0.72 13.41
CA ASP A 156 -25.48 -0.22 12.04
C ASP A 156 -24.31 0.69 11.67
N GLU A 157 -23.76 1.43 12.63
CA GLU A 157 -22.63 2.34 12.43
C GLU A 157 -21.32 1.58 12.20
N ASP A 158 -21.08 0.47 12.91
CA ASP A 158 -19.94 -0.40 12.64
C ASP A 158 -20.09 -1.08 11.27
N ARG A 159 -21.31 -1.50 10.88
CA ARG A 159 -21.59 -2.02 9.52
C ARG A 159 -21.35 -0.96 8.45
N PHE A 160 -21.79 0.27 8.69
CA PHE A 160 -21.51 1.40 7.81
C PHE A 160 -20.00 1.61 7.66
N ASN A 161 -19.25 1.62 8.77
CA ASN A 161 -17.80 1.79 8.73
C ASN A 161 -17.11 0.70 7.90
N ALA A 162 -17.54 -0.56 8.04
CA ALA A 162 -17.03 -1.67 7.24
C ALA A 162 -17.30 -1.47 5.74
N LYS A 163 -18.52 -1.02 5.39
CA LYS A 163 -18.89 -0.73 4.00
C LYS A 163 -18.10 0.45 3.45
N TYR A 164 -18.06 1.57 4.17
CA TYR A 164 -17.30 2.77 3.82
C TYR A 164 -15.82 2.46 3.58
N ALA A 165 -15.19 1.70 4.47
CA ALA A 165 -13.79 1.29 4.31
C ALA A 165 -13.58 0.47 3.02
N LYS A 166 -14.50 -0.44 2.69
CA LYS A 166 -14.44 -1.22 1.45
C LYS A 166 -14.64 -0.37 0.21
N ASP A 167 -15.66 0.49 0.20
CA ASP A 167 -15.94 1.42 -0.91
C ASP A 167 -14.74 2.34 -1.16
N TYR A 168 -14.11 2.83 -0.08
CA TYR A 168 -12.92 3.67 -0.15
C TYR A 168 -11.74 2.93 -0.77
N VAL A 169 -11.47 1.69 -0.35
CA VAL A 169 -10.40 0.84 -0.92
C VAL A 169 -10.62 0.58 -2.41
N ASP A 170 -11.84 0.22 -2.81
CA ASP A 170 -12.16 -0.04 -4.22
C ASP A 170 -11.94 1.20 -5.09
N PHE A 171 -12.12 2.39 -4.52
CA PHE A 171 -11.88 3.65 -5.21
C PHE A 171 -10.38 3.98 -5.33
N ILE A 172 -9.63 3.91 -4.22
CA ILE A 172 -8.23 4.38 -4.19
C ILE A 172 -7.24 3.48 -4.93
N LYS A 173 -7.66 2.28 -5.33
CA LYS A 173 -6.89 1.40 -6.23
C LYS A 173 -6.74 1.98 -7.64
N ASP A 174 -7.68 2.83 -8.04
CA ASP A 174 -7.77 3.38 -9.40
C ASP A 174 -7.64 4.91 -9.44
N ARG A 175 -8.07 5.61 -8.38
CA ARG A 175 -8.19 7.08 -8.38
C ARG A 175 -7.60 7.73 -7.12
N PRO A 176 -7.13 8.99 -7.21
CA PRO A 176 -6.61 9.71 -6.06
C PRO A 176 -7.66 9.87 -4.95
N TRP A 177 -7.28 9.62 -3.69
CA TRP A 177 -8.20 9.60 -2.55
C TRP A 177 -9.04 10.87 -2.36
N TYR A 178 -8.55 12.04 -2.77
CA TYR A 178 -9.24 13.32 -2.59
C TYR A 178 -10.46 13.47 -3.50
N GLU A 179 -10.59 12.62 -4.53
CA GLU A 179 -11.77 12.54 -5.40
C GLU A 179 -12.88 11.65 -4.83
N PHE A 180 -12.62 10.92 -3.74
CA PHE A 180 -13.62 10.06 -3.12
C PHE A 180 -14.78 10.90 -2.56
N ASP A 181 -16.02 10.45 -2.78
CA ASP A 181 -17.21 11.21 -2.40
C ASP A 181 -17.56 11.09 -0.90
N PHE A 182 -16.69 11.67 -0.06
CA PHE A 182 -16.88 11.73 1.39
C PHE A 182 -18.18 12.45 1.79
N LYS A 183 -18.68 13.37 0.96
CA LYS A 183 -19.91 14.11 1.22
C LYS A 183 -21.12 13.17 1.15
N SER A 184 -21.23 12.37 0.09
CA SER A 184 -22.33 11.42 -0.05
C SER A 184 -22.29 10.35 1.04
N GLN A 185 -21.09 9.90 1.42
CA GLN A 185 -20.91 8.98 2.56
C GLN A 185 -21.39 9.62 3.88
N LEU A 186 -21.08 10.89 4.13
CA LEU A 186 -21.57 11.60 5.32
C LEU A 186 -23.09 11.74 5.32
N VAL A 187 -23.70 12.08 4.18
CA VAL A 187 -25.16 12.18 4.05
C VAL A 187 -25.82 10.82 4.30
N SER A 188 -25.36 9.76 3.63
CA SER A 188 -25.82 8.38 3.81
C SER A 188 -25.68 7.93 5.27
N PHE A 189 -24.55 8.24 5.90
CA PHE A 189 -24.29 7.90 7.28
C PHE A 189 -25.31 8.49 8.24
N TRP A 190 -25.84 9.68 7.97
CA TRP A 190 -26.88 10.31 8.81
C TRP A 190 -28.31 9.91 8.44
N SER A 191 -28.55 9.38 7.24
CA SER A 191 -29.90 8.98 6.78
C SER A 191 -30.25 7.51 7.00
N GLU A 192 -29.28 6.59 6.97
CA GLU A 192 -29.56 5.15 6.97
C GLU A 192 -29.61 4.51 8.38
N PRO A 193 -28.64 4.72 9.29
CA PRO A 193 -28.65 4.10 10.62
C PRO A 193 -29.67 4.75 11.54
N SER A 194 -30.54 3.95 12.18
CA SER A 194 -31.47 4.43 13.22
C SER A 194 -30.71 4.97 14.44
N PHE A 195 -31.18 6.08 15.03
CA PHE A 195 -30.62 6.64 16.27
C PHE A 195 -30.87 5.77 17.50
N LEU A 196 -31.98 5.03 17.51
CA LEU A 196 -32.45 4.28 18.67
C LEU A 196 -32.27 2.78 18.41
N GLY A 197 -31.71 2.07 19.40
CA GLY A 197 -31.49 0.64 19.32
C GLY A 197 -30.49 0.11 20.36
N ASN A 198 -30.22 -1.19 20.29
CA ASN A 198 -29.24 -1.85 21.15
C ASN A 198 -27.85 -1.20 20.98
N HIS A 199 -27.04 -1.25 22.04
CA HIS A 199 -25.70 -0.66 22.09
C HIS A 199 -25.69 0.87 21.85
N PHE A 200 -26.68 1.59 22.38
CA PHE A 200 -26.84 3.04 22.23
C PHE A 200 -25.55 3.85 22.38
N PHE A 201 -24.74 3.57 23.42
CA PHE A 201 -23.48 4.27 23.64
C PHE A 201 -22.45 4.05 22.51
N ARG A 202 -22.37 2.83 21.97
CA ARG A 202 -21.52 2.52 20.81
C ARG A 202 -21.99 3.25 19.56
N LYS A 203 -23.30 3.25 19.30
CA LYS A 203 -23.90 3.93 18.14
C LYS A 203 -23.57 5.44 18.18
N MET A 204 -23.80 6.08 19.31
CA MET A 204 -23.52 7.50 19.49
C MET A 204 -22.03 7.84 19.38
N GLU A 205 -21.18 6.99 19.94
CA GLU A 205 -19.74 7.15 19.88
C GLU A 205 -19.21 7.00 18.43
N ARG A 206 -19.67 5.97 17.70
CA ARG A 206 -19.35 5.82 16.27
C ARG A 206 -19.88 6.97 15.41
N LYS A 207 -21.09 7.47 15.71
CA LYS A 207 -21.64 8.65 15.04
C LYS A 207 -20.71 9.83 15.15
N TYR A 208 -20.21 10.12 16.36
CA TYR A 208 -19.27 11.21 16.56
C TYR A 208 -17.96 11.01 15.80
N LEU A 209 -17.33 9.83 15.92
CA LEU A 209 -16.03 9.58 15.30
C LEU A 209 -16.10 9.63 13.77
N LEU A 210 -17.02 8.87 13.17
CA LEU A 210 -17.13 8.73 11.72
C LEU A 210 -17.59 10.03 11.06
N THR A 211 -18.48 10.79 11.71
CA THR A 211 -18.86 12.13 11.24
C THR A 211 -17.66 13.06 11.23
N SER A 212 -16.85 13.05 12.29
CA SER A 212 -15.65 13.87 12.39
C SER A 212 -14.63 13.50 11.30
N GLU A 213 -14.40 12.20 11.08
CA GLU A 213 -13.51 11.70 10.03
C GLU A 213 -13.99 12.13 8.64
N LEU A 214 -15.24 11.83 8.28
CA LEU A 214 -15.79 12.15 6.97
C LEU A 214 -15.80 13.66 6.69
N MET A 215 -16.11 14.50 7.68
CA MET A 215 -16.04 15.96 7.54
C MET A 215 -14.61 16.44 7.30
N VAL A 216 -13.64 15.95 8.06
CA VAL A 216 -12.22 16.32 7.87
C VAL A 216 -11.72 15.86 6.51
N LYS A 217 -12.02 14.63 6.10
CA LYS A 217 -11.65 14.08 4.78
C LYS A 217 -12.30 14.84 3.63
N PHE A 218 -13.58 15.20 3.76
CA PHE A 218 -14.27 16.01 2.78
C PHE A 218 -13.63 17.41 2.63
N ALA A 219 -13.43 18.12 3.75
CA ALA A 219 -12.85 19.46 3.71
C ALA A 219 -11.41 19.43 3.17
N TYR A 220 -10.59 18.49 3.64
CA TYR A 220 -9.20 18.35 3.22
C TYR A 220 -9.09 17.89 1.76
N GLY A 221 -9.88 16.91 1.35
CA GLY A 221 -9.93 16.44 -0.04
C GLY A 221 -10.30 17.58 -1.01
N LYS A 222 -11.27 18.42 -0.64
CA LYS A 222 -11.63 19.60 -1.43
C LYS A 222 -10.49 20.63 -1.54
N LEU A 223 -9.80 20.90 -0.43
CA LEU A 223 -8.66 21.83 -0.43
C LEU A 223 -7.50 21.33 -1.30
N ILE A 224 -7.21 20.02 -1.21
CA ILE A 224 -6.17 19.39 -2.02
C ILE A 224 -6.58 19.37 -3.49
N GLY A 225 -7.80 18.92 -3.82
CA GLY A 225 -8.28 18.88 -5.20
C GLY A 225 -8.17 20.23 -5.91
N LEU A 226 -8.55 21.33 -5.24
CA LEU A 226 -8.40 22.70 -5.78
C LEU A 226 -6.93 23.12 -5.97
N GLY A 227 -6.01 22.60 -5.16
CA GLY A 227 -4.59 22.91 -5.23
C GLY A 227 -3.78 22.01 -6.16
N THR A 228 -4.19 20.76 -6.37
CA THR A 228 -3.42 19.77 -7.14
C THR A 228 -3.61 19.87 -8.63
N GLU A 229 -4.77 20.35 -9.11
CA GLU A 229 -5.00 20.66 -10.54
C GLU A 229 -3.98 21.65 -11.11
N THR A 230 -3.25 22.39 -10.25
CA THR A 230 -2.28 23.41 -10.64
C THR A 230 -0.82 23.01 -10.45
N VAL A 231 -0.52 21.88 -9.77
CA VAL A 231 0.83 21.55 -9.29
C VAL A 231 1.35 20.18 -9.72
N TYR A 232 0.49 19.19 -9.93
CA TYR A 232 0.91 17.83 -10.32
C TYR A 232 0.59 17.55 -11.78
N ASP A 233 1.57 17.06 -12.54
CA ASP A 233 1.33 16.53 -13.88
C ASP A 233 0.27 15.40 -13.82
N GLN A 234 -0.58 15.32 -14.85
CA GLN A 234 -1.59 14.26 -14.93
C GLN A 234 -0.92 12.88 -14.80
N ALA A 235 -1.41 12.07 -13.87
CA ALA A 235 -1.02 10.68 -13.74
C ALA A 235 -1.12 9.98 -15.10
N LEU A 236 0.01 9.46 -15.59
CA LEU A 236 0.01 8.67 -16.82
C LEU A 236 -0.79 7.39 -16.57
N PRO A 237 -1.91 7.14 -17.26
CA PRO A 237 -2.76 5.97 -16.99
C PRO A 237 -2.14 4.67 -17.52
N THR A 238 -1.07 4.76 -18.30
CA THR A 238 -0.42 3.65 -18.98
C THR A 238 1.09 3.62 -18.74
N THR A 239 1.65 2.42 -18.89
CA THR A 239 3.09 2.15 -18.81
C THR A 239 3.52 1.32 -20.01
N GLU A 240 4.63 1.73 -20.60
CA GLU A 240 5.17 1.11 -21.79
C GLU A 240 6.07 -0.06 -21.40
N VAL A 241 5.82 -1.21 -22.03
CA VAL A 241 6.57 -2.44 -21.81
C VAL A 241 7.18 -2.87 -23.14
N LEU A 242 8.50 -3.10 -23.15
CA LEU A 242 9.16 -3.70 -24.30
C LEU A 242 9.13 -5.22 -24.14
N VAL A 243 8.58 -5.93 -25.11
CA VAL A 243 8.51 -7.40 -25.13
C VAL A 243 9.40 -7.99 -26.21
N SER A 244 9.96 -9.17 -25.97
CA SER A 244 10.88 -9.84 -26.90
C SER A 244 10.21 -10.25 -28.21
N SER A 245 8.92 -10.59 -28.16
CA SER A 245 8.07 -10.83 -29.32
C SER A 245 6.60 -10.78 -28.93
N VAL A 246 5.71 -10.78 -29.91
CA VAL A 246 4.26 -10.96 -29.73
C VAL A 246 3.90 -12.37 -30.21
N PRO A 247 3.94 -13.39 -29.32
CA PRO A 247 3.77 -14.80 -29.72
C PRO A 247 2.32 -15.14 -30.08
N VAL A 248 1.36 -14.46 -29.45
CA VAL A 248 -0.09 -14.69 -29.60
C VAL A 248 -0.79 -13.34 -29.71
N ALA A 249 -1.86 -13.28 -30.51
CA ALA A 249 -2.72 -12.11 -30.57
C ALA A 249 -3.56 -12.02 -29.28
N VAL A 250 -3.41 -10.92 -28.53
CA VAL A 250 -4.16 -10.66 -27.31
C VAL A 250 -5.21 -9.58 -27.60
N PRO A 251 -6.52 -9.86 -27.47
CA PRO A 251 -7.57 -8.86 -27.69
C PRO A 251 -7.37 -7.61 -26.84
N GLY A 252 -7.49 -6.43 -27.46
CA GLY A 252 -7.35 -5.14 -26.76
C GLY A 252 -5.91 -4.74 -26.41
N LEU A 253 -4.90 -5.57 -26.70
CA LEU A 253 -3.51 -5.21 -26.46
C LEU A 253 -3.05 -4.13 -27.44
N GLN A 254 -2.68 -2.96 -26.90
CA GLN A 254 -2.18 -1.86 -27.71
C GLN A 254 -0.68 -2.06 -28.01
N ILE A 255 -0.36 -2.30 -29.28
CA ILE A 255 1.02 -2.33 -29.78
C ILE A 255 1.36 -0.94 -30.32
N ILE A 256 2.32 -0.27 -29.69
CA ILE A 256 2.77 1.07 -30.09
C ILE A 256 3.73 0.97 -31.28
N THR A 257 4.72 0.09 -31.17
CA THR A 257 5.78 -0.08 -32.20
C THR A 257 6.17 -1.54 -32.31
N LYS A 258 6.39 -2.02 -33.53
CA LYS A 258 7.06 -3.30 -33.80
C LYS A 258 8.44 -3.03 -34.38
N TYR A 259 9.45 -3.74 -33.89
CA TYR A 259 10.83 -3.62 -34.33
C TYR A 259 11.21 -4.76 -35.27
N THR A 260 12.31 -4.59 -36.01
CA THR A 260 12.81 -5.56 -36.99
C THR A 260 13.31 -6.87 -36.34
N ASP A 261 13.74 -6.81 -35.07
CA ASP A 261 14.19 -7.98 -34.28
C ASP A 261 13.03 -8.79 -33.67
N LYS A 262 11.80 -8.57 -34.15
CA LYS A 262 10.53 -9.13 -33.65
C LYS A 262 10.06 -8.58 -32.30
N SER A 263 10.86 -7.76 -31.62
CA SER A 263 10.40 -7.12 -30.38
C SER A 263 9.29 -6.11 -30.66
N ALA A 264 8.52 -5.81 -29.62
CA ALA A 264 7.44 -4.83 -29.71
C ALA A 264 7.37 -3.99 -28.44
N LEU A 265 7.06 -2.71 -28.61
CA LEU A 265 6.67 -1.83 -27.52
C LEU A 265 5.15 -1.88 -27.40
N ILE A 266 4.65 -2.25 -26.23
CA ILE A 266 3.22 -2.35 -25.92
C ILE A 266 2.86 -1.39 -24.80
N SER A 267 1.59 -0.97 -24.74
CA SER A 267 1.06 -0.15 -23.66
C SER A 267 0.19 -1.00 -22.73
N LEU A 268 0.47 -0.95 -21.42
CA LEU A 268 -0.32 -1.62 -20.39
C LEU A 268 -0.95 -0.59 -19.45
N PRO A 269 -2.10 -0.91 -18.82
CA PRO A 269 -2.66 -0.06 -17.78
C PRO A 269 -1.72 -0.01 -16.56
N ARG A 270 -1.72 1.11 -15.83
CA ARG A 270 -0.97 1.28 -14.59
C ARG A 270 -1.75 0.90 -13.34
N TYR A 271 -1.07 1.01 -12.20
CA TYR A 271 -1.64 0.86 -10.86
C TYR A 271 -2.17 -0.56 -10.65
N ASP A 272 -3.30 -0.74 -9.97
CA ASP A 272 -3.85 -2.06 -9.64
C ASP A 272 -4.07 -2.94 -10.89
N LYS A 273 -4.39 -2.31 -12.03
CA LYS A 273 -4.65 -2.97 -13.32
C LYS A 273 -3.40 -3.49 -14.02
N PHE A 274 -2.21 -3.03 -13.63
CA PHE A 274 -0.95 -3.53 -14.20
C PHE A 274 -0.75 -5.01 -13.88
N ASN A 275 -1.04 -5.41 -12.64
CA ASN A 275 -0.85 -6.78 -12.14
C ASN A 275 -1.54 -7.85 -13.02
N PRO A 276 -2.88 -7.83 -13.21
CA PRO A 276 -3.53 -8.83 -14.04
C PRO A 276 -3.04 -8.75 -15.49
N ALA A 277 -2.81 -7.55 -16.03
CA ALA A 277 -2.36 -7.38 -17.40
C ALA A 277 -1.00 -8.05 -17.66
N ILE A 278 0.00 -7.82 -16.81
CA ILE A 278 1.34 -8.39 -17.02
C ILE A 278 1.39 -9.90 -16.71
N VAL A 279 0.60 -10.37 -15.74
CA VAL A 279 0.46 -11.80 -15.46
C VAL A 279 -0.18 -12.54 -16.64
N ASP A 280 -1.25 -11.98 -17.23
CA ASP A 280 -1.90 -12.57 -18.40
C ASP A 280 -0.98 -12.60 -19.62
N LEU A 281 -0.14 -11.58 -19.80
CA LEU A 281 0.90 -11.61 -20.85
C LEU A 281 1.95 -12.69 -20.59
N ALA A 282 2.41 -12.86 -19.35
CA ALA A 282 3.36 -13.93 -19.01
C ALA A 282 2.76 -15.32 -19.31
N ARG A 283 1.48 -15.55 -18.98
CA ARG A 283 0.74 -16.78 -19.32
C ARG A 283 0.65 -17.02 -20.83
N ASN A 284 0.52 -15.96 -21.62
CA ASN A 284 0.50 -16.03 -23.08
C ASN A 284 1.90 -16.09 -23.73
N GLY A 285 2.95 -16.35 -22.94
CA GLY A 285 4.31 -16.59 -23.42
C GLY A 285 5.11 -15.32 -23.74
N PHE A 286 4.65 -14.14 -23.30
CA PHE A 286 5.42 -12.91 -23.47
C PHE A 286 6.64 -12.90 -22.54
N ILE A 287 7.75 -12.35 -23.05
CA ILE A 287 9.01 -12.17 -22.31
C ILE A 287 9.33 -10.68 -22.28
N PHE A 288 9.49 -10.12 -21.09
CA PHE A 288 9.67 -8.69 -20.88
C PHE A 288 11.16 -8.30 -20.99
N LYS A 289 11.45 -7.22 -21.71
CA LYS A 289 12.81 -6.67 -21.88
C LYS A 289 12.98 -5.37 -21.08
N GLU A 290 11.96 -4.51 -21.11
CA GLU A 290 11.91 -3.24 -20.38
C GLU A 290 10.50 -3.00 -19.84
N ILE A 291 10.38 -2.35 -18.68
CA ILE A 291 9.14 -1.79 -18.15
C ILE A 291 9.44 -0.32 -17.80
N ALA A 292 8.68 0.61 -18.37
CA ALA A 292 8.92 2.06 -18.23
C ALA A 292 10.38 2.45 -18.56
N GLY A 293 10.99 1.80 -19.55
CA GLY A 293 12.40 2.00 -19.94
C GLY A 293 13.44 1.29 -19.07
N ASN A 294 13.03 0.61 -17.99
CA ASN A 294 13.94 -0.03 -17.06
C ASN A 294 14.10 -1.53 -17.34
N ASN A 295 15.32 -2.02 -17.21
CA ASN A 295 15.66 -3.46 -17.28
C ASN A 295 16.34 -3.97 -15.98
N SER A 296 16.31 -3.13 -14.93
CA SER A 296 16.81 -3.41 -13.58
C SER A 296 15.92 -4.41 -12.83
N ALA A 297 16.19 -4.61 -11.54
CA ALA A 297 15.24 -5.23 -10.64
C ALA A 297 13.95 -4.40 -10.60
N ILE A 298 12.83 -5.10 -10.68
CA ILE A 298 11.48 -4.61 -10.36
C ILE A 298 11.06 -5.23 -9.02
N LEU A 299 10.40 -4.44 -8.18
CA LEU A 299 9.82 -4.90 -6.93
C LEU A 299 8.43 -5.51 -7.20
N LEU A 300 8.07 -6.54 -6.44
CA LEU A 300 6.70 -7.01 -6.29
C LEU A 300 6.47 -7.53 -4.88
N THR A 301 5.23 -7.54 -4.44
CA THR A 301 4.80 -8.16 -3.18
C THR A 301 3.88 -9.34 -3.45
N ILE A 302 4.06 -10.40 -2.67
CA ILE A 302 3.21 -11.59 -2.66
C ILE A 302 2.64 -11.80 -1.27
N LEU A 303 1.48 -12.45 -1.20
CA LEU A 303 0.82 -12.85 0.05
C LEU A 303 0.92 -14.35 0.22
N VAL A 304 1.44 -14.79 1.37
CA VAL A 304 1.61 -16.20 1.71
C VAL A 304 1.17 -16.47 3.14
N SER A 305 0.95 -17.74 3.47
CA SER A 305 0.82 -18.14 4.86
C SER A 305 2.22 -18.23 5.51
N PRO A 306 2.43 -17.70 6.74
CA PRO A 306 3.73 -17.76 7.41
C PRO A 306 4.30 -19.17 7.60
N ASP A 307 3.42 -20.18 7.68
CA ASP A 307 3.80 -21.59 7.90
C ASP A 307 4.23 -22.30 6.61
N GLU A 308 3.95 -21.71 5.43
CA GLU A 308 4.28 -22.30 4.14
C GLU A 308 5.73 -21.96 3.74
N LYS A 309 6.51 -22.99 3.42
CA LYS A 309 7.87 -22.82 2.88
C LYS A 309 7.79 -22.44 1.40
N THR A 310 7.79 -21.15 1.13
CA THR A 310 7.84 -20.64 -0.24
C THR A 310 9.27 -20.60 -0.77
N THR A 311 9.59 -21.40 -1.78
CA THR A 311 10.88 -21.35 -2.48
C THR A 311 10.74 -20.53 -3.75
N ILE A 312 11.22 -19.29 -3.73
CA ILE A 312 11.19 -18.41 -4.90
C ILE A 312 12.48 -18.56 -5.71
N LYS A 313 12.37 -18.91 -6.99
CA LYS A 313 13.51 -18.97 -7.91
C LYS A 313 13.70 -17.62 -8.59
N ASN A 314 14.95 -17.31 -8.92
CA ASN A 314 15.33 -16.13 -9.72
C ASN A 314 14.92 -14.76 -9.14
N ALA A 315 14.50 -14.68 -7.87
CA ALA A 315 14.23 -13.44 -7.16
C ALA A 315 14.92 -13.43 -5.79
N GLN A 316 15.08 -12.24 -5.22
CA GLN A 316 15.60 -12.05 -3.87
C GLN A 316 14.51 -11.47 -2.97
N ILE A 317 14.33 -12.07 -1.80
CA ILE A 317 13.47 -11.50 -0.75
C ILE A 317 14.15 -10.24 -0.22
N VAL A 318 13.41 -9.13 -0.21
CA VAL A 318 13.86 -7.85 0.34
C VAL A 318 13.47 -7.76 1.80
N PHE A 319 12.19 -8.01 2.09
CA PHE A 319 11.67 -8.10 3.46
C PHE A 319 10.44 -9.01 3.54
N LYS A 320 10.12 -9.40 4.77
CA LYS A 320 8.86 -10.00 5.16
C LYS A 320 8.11 -9.06 6.10
N GLN A 321 6.79 -8.99 5.96
CA GLN A 321 5.96 -8.10 6.74
C GLN A 321 4.66 -8.84 7.12
N PRO A 322 4.56 -9.36 8.35
CA PRO A 322 3.35 -10.00 8.84
C PRO A 322 2.16 -9.02 8.83
N PHE A 323 0.98 -9.49 8.47
CA PHE A 323 -0.23 -8.67 8.56
C PHE A 323 -0.54 -8.44 10.04
N ALA A 324 -0.52 -7.19 10.48
CA ALA A 324 -0.79 -6.86 11.87
C ALA A 324 -2.22 -7.24 12.27
N SER A 325 -3.15 -7.14 11.30
CA SER A 325 -4.57 -7.43 11.44
C SER A 325 -4.93 -8.91 11.25
N ASN A 326 -4.04 -9.72 10.66
CA ASN A 326 -4.28 -11.13 10.35
C ASN A 326 -2.99 -11.97 10.47
N PRO A 327 -2.74 -12.63 11.61
CA PRO A 327 -1.49 -13.36 11.83
C PRO A 327 -1.29 -14.58 10.93
N LYS A 328 -2.32 -14.98 10.15
CA LYS A 328 -2.23 -16.11 9.21
C LYS A 328 -1.71 -15.70 7.83
N MET A 329 -1.42 -14.42 7.62
CA MET A 329 -0.86 -13.92 6.36
C MET A 329 0.39 -13.09 6.60
N GLU A 330 1.35 -13.23 5.70
CA GLU A 330 2.50 -12.34 5.58
C GLU A 330 2.66 -11.83 4.15
N ARG A 331 3.12 -10.59 4.04
CA ARG A 331 3.58 -9.98 2.80
C ARG A 331 5.07 -10.28 2.64
N ILE A 332 5.48 -10.77 1.47
CA ILE A 332 6.89 -10.91 1.11
C ILE A 332 7.16 -9.98 -0.06
N ALA A 333 8.12 -9.06 0.10
CA ALA A 333 8.61 -8.24 -0.98
C ALA A 333 9.77 -8.94 -1.69
N LEU A 334 9.67 -9.05 -3.01
CA LEU A 334 10.61 -9.72 -3.89
C LEU A 334 11.19 -8.71 -4.88
N ALA A 335 12.48 -8.83 -5.17
CA ALA A 335 13.14 -8.13 -6.26
C ALA A 335 13.58 -9.14 -7.32
N VAL A 336 13.24 -8.88 -8.59
CA VAL A 336 13.56 -9.73 -9.73
C VAL A 336 13.97 -8.86 -10.91
N PRO A 337 15.01 -9.19 -11.70
CA PRO A 337 15.27 -8.48 -12.95
C PRO A 337 14.06 -8.50 -13.88
N VAL A 338 13.74 -7.41 -14.56
CA VAL A 338 12.60 -7.36 -15.51
C VAL A 338 12.60 -8.53 -16.51
N LYS A 339 13.80 -8.94 -16.96
CA LYS A 339 13.99 -10.06 -17.90
C LYS A 339 13.62 -11.43 -17.36
N GLU A 340 13.60 -11.58 -16.03
CA GLU A 340 13.24 -12.84 -15.35
C GLU A 340 11.81 -12.79 -14.78
N LEU A 341 11.12 -11.65 -14.91
CA LEU A 341 9.80 -11.45 -14.33
C LEU A 341 8.79 -12.46 -14.88
N ASN A 342 8.77 -12.74 -16.18
CA ASN A 342 7.83 -13.72 -16.75
C ASN A 342 7.99 -15.10 -16.10
N THR A 343 9.23 -15.55 -15.87
CA THR A 343 9.53 -16.83 -15.22
C THR A 343 9.01 -16.86 -13.79
N LEU A 344 9.22 -15.76 -13.04
CA LEU A 344 8.71 -15.64 -11.68
C LEU A 344 7.17 -15.64 -11.65
N LEU A 345 6.51 -14.87 -12.53
CA LEU A 345 5.05 -14.80 -12.57
C LEU A 345 4.43 -16.18 -12.88
N LEU A 346 5.01 -16.93 -13.82
CA LEU A 346 4.57 -18.30 -14.11
C LEU A 346 4.79 -19.25 -12.93
N GLN A 347 5.89 -19.10 -12.18
CA GLN A 347 6.12 -19.88 -10.97
C GLN A 347 5.04 -19.57 -9.92
N LEU A 348 4.81 -18.30 -9.63
CA LEU A 348 3.82 -17.88 -8.62
C LEU A 348 2.41 -18.36 -8.97
N ASP A 349 2.04 -18.32 -10.25
CA ASP A 349 0.76 -18.83 -10.74
C ASP A 349 0.64 -20.36 -10.55
N ALA A 350 1.68 -21.12 -10.92
CA ALA A 350 1.71 -22.57 -10.74
C ALA A 350 1.64 -23.00 -9.27
N ASP A 351 2.34 -22.25 -8.40
CA ASP A 351 2.36 -22.47 -6.96
C ASP A 351 1.10 -21.90 -6.26
N LYS A 352 0.18 -21.27 -7.01
CA LYS A 352 -1.06 -20.61 -6.53
C LYS A 352 -0.80 -19.54 -5.47
N ILE A 353 0.33 -18.86 -5.57
CA ILE A 353 0.73 -17.78 -4.68
C ILE A 353 0.09 -16.48 -5.17
N LYS A 354 -0.63 -15.80 -4.27
CA LYS A 354 -1.28 -14.53 -4.60
C LYS A 354 -0.23 -13.43 -4.74
N ILE A 355 -0.16 -12.83 -5.93
CA ILE A 355 0.52 -11.56 -6.13
C ILE A 355 -0.36 -10.45 -5.55
N GLU A 356 0.21 -9.63 -4.68
CA GLU A 356 -0.46 -8.43 -4.18
C GLU A 356 -0.24 -7.27 -5.15
N HIS A 357 1.02 -6.97 -5.47
CA HIS A 357 1.34 -5.84 -6.33
C HIS A 357 2.68 -5.98 -7.05
N ILE A 358 2.75 -5.50 -8.29
CA ILE A 358 3.99 -5.38 -9.09
C ILE A 358 4.19 -3.90 -9.36
N PHE A 359 5.30 -3.34 -8.85
CA PHE A 359 5.54 -1.90 -8.86
C PHE A 359 6.16 -1.47 -10.19
N ASP A 360 5.36 -0.94 -11.12
CA ASP A 360 5.68 -0.69 -12.54
C ASP A 360 6.61 0.52 -12.82
N PHE A 361 7.48 0.83 -11.85
CA PHE A 361 8.24 2.09 -11.74
C PHE A 361 7.30 3.30 -11.69
#